data_AF-A0A2S6RTR4-F1
#
_entry.id   AF-A0A2S6RTR4-F1
#
_cell.length_a   1.000
_cell.length_b   1.000
_cell.length_c   1.000
_cell.angle_alpha   90.00
_cell.angle_beta   90.00
_cell.angle_gamma   90.00
#
_symmetry.space_group_name_H-M   'P 1'
#
loop_
_entity.id
_entity.type
_entity.pdbx_description
1 polymer ?
#
loop_
_entity_poly.entity_id
_entity_poly.type
_entity_poly.pdbx_seq_one_letter_code
_entity_poly.pdbx_strand_id
1 'polypeptide(L)' 'MLNTVKQWLGQIIEVGLLLIAIGIVLQVLFGRMVGFITGDIVGNLIAIIQQLGDGGLVGLIAIGIILWLFQRRAAM' A
#
# COMPACT_ATOMS: atom_id res chain seq x y z
N MET A 1 -5.51 -24.92 10.77
CA MET A 1 -6.44 -23.77 10.70
C MET A 1 -5.71 -22.43 10.53
N LEU A 2 -4.71 -22.10 11.37
CA LEU A 2 -3.92 -20.86 11.21
C LEU A 2 -3.25 -20.71 9.84
N ASN A 3 -2.73 -21.81 9.27
CA ASN A 3 -2.10 -21.78 7.94
C ASN A 3 -3.11 -21.41 6.83
N THR A 4 -4.32 -21.97 6.90
CA THR A 4 -5.43 -21.65 5.99
C THR A 4 -5.82 -20.18 6.08
N VAL A 5 -5.93 -19.63 7.28
CA VAL A 5 -6.24 -18.19 7.48
C VAL A 5 -5.11 -17.31 6.93
N LYS A 6 -3.84 -17.65 7.20
CA LYS A 6 -2.69 -16.92 6.65
C LYS A 6 -2.68 -16.93 5.13
N GLN A 7 -3.00 -18.08 4.51
CA GLN A 7 -3.07 -18.21 3.06
C GLN A 7 -4.18 -17.34 2.46
N TRP A 8 -5.39 -17.39 3.03
CA TRP A 8 -6.52 -16.54 2.59
C TRP A 8 -6.21 -15.06 2.72
N LEU A 9 -5.63 -14.63 3.84
CA LEU A 9 -5.20 -13.24 4.02
C LEU A 9 -4.15 -12.82 3.00
N GLY A 10 -3.19 -13.70 2.69
CA GLY A 10 -2.20 -13.46 1.64
C GLY A 10 -2.85 -13.19 0.28
N GLN A 11 -3.78 -14.06 -0.13
CA GLN A 11 -4.50 -13.93 -1.39
C GLN A 11 -5.33 -12.65 -1.47
N ILE A 12 -6.02 -12.29 -0.38
CA ILE A 12 -6.81 -11.04 -0.32
C ILE A 12 -5.90 -9.81 -0.44
N ILE A 13 -4.74 -9.82 0.24
CA ILE A 13 -3.75 -8.74 0.13
C ILE A 13 -3.23 -8.63 -1.30
N GLU A 14 -2.91 -9.74 -1.94
CA GLU A 14 -2.42 -9.76 -3.33
C GLU A 14 -3.44 -9.16 -4.30
N VAL A 15 -4.70 -9.59 -4.21
CA VAL A 15 -5.80 -9.01 -5.02
C VAL A 15 -5.99 -7.53 -4.69
N GLY A 16 -5.96 -7.15 -3.41
CA GLY A 16 -6.06 -5.75 -2.99
C GLY A 16 -4.94 -4.88 -3.56
N LEU A 17 -3.71 -5.37 -3.57
CA LEU A 17 -2.55 -4.66 -4.15
C LEU A 17 -2.69 -4.48 -5.67
N LEU A 18 -3.18 -5.49 -6.38
CA LEU A 18 -3.47 -5.38 -7.82
C LEU A 18 -4.55 -4.32 -8.10
N LEU A 19 -5.61 -4.28 -7.28
CA LEU A 19 -6.66 -3.28 -7.40
C LEU A 19 -6.13 -1.86 -7.11
N ILE A 20 -5.27 -1.70 -6.11
CA ILE A 20 -4.60 -0.42 -5.83
C ILE A 20 -3.73 0.00 -7.02
N ALA A 21 -2.94 -0.90 -7.60
CA ALA A 21 -2.10 -0.61 -8.76
C ALA A 21 -2.92 -0.13 -9.96
N ILE A 22 -4.03 -0.82 -10.26
CA ILE A 22 -4.98 -0.39 -11.30
C ILE A 22 -5.54 1.00 -10.97
N GLY A 23 -5.93 1.24 -9.73
CA GLY A 23 -6.47 2.53 -9.30
C GLY A 23 -5.48 3.69 -9.43
N ILE A 24 -4.20 3.46 -9.11
CA ILE A 24 -3.13 4.44 -9.32
C ILE A 24 -2.99 4.78 -10.80
N VAL A 25 -2.91 3.76 -11.67
CA VAL A 25 -2.77 3.97 -13.13
C VAL A 25 -3.92 4.81 -13.67
N LEU A 26 -5.15 4.45 -13.31
CA LEU A 26 -6.34 5.16 -13.77
C LEU A 26 -6.42 6.59 -13.26
N GLN A 27 -6.09 6.83 -12.00
CA GLN A 27 -6.09 8.19 -11.44
C GLN A 27 -4.99 9.07 -12.02
N VAL A 28 -3.84 8.49 -12.38
CA VAL A 28 -2.78 9.22 -13.09
C VAL A 28 -3.22 9.60 -14.50
N LEU A 29 -3.91 8.71 -15.21
CA LEU A 29 -4.36 8.95 -16.59
C LEU A 29 -5.57 9.90 -16.70
N PHE A 30 -6.55 9.73 -15.80
CA PHE A 30 -7.86 10.38 -15.92
C PHE A 30 -8.17 11.33 -14.75
N GLY A 31 -7.27 11.47 -13.78
CA GLY A 31 -7.48 12.27 -12.57
C GLY A 31 -8.45 11.62 -11.58
N ARG A 32 -9.03 12.42 -10.69
CA ARG A 32 -9.90 11.96 -9.59
C ARG A 32 -11.29 11.47 -10.03
N MET A 33 -11.72 11.76 -11.25
CA MET A 33 -13.08 11.46 -11.74
C MET A 33 -13.15 10.09 -12.45
N VAL A 34 -12.63 9.05 -11.82
CA VAL A 34 -12.81 7.68 -12.30
C VAL A 34 -14.10 7.12 -11.72
N GLY A 35 -15.18 7.04 -12.51
CA GLY A 35 -16.55 6.79 -12.03
C GLY A 35 -16.79 5.48 -11.27
N PHE A 36 -15.83 4.55 -11.25
CA PHE A 36 -15.89 3.28 -10.51
C PHE A 36 -14.94 3.23 -9.30
N ILE A 37 -14.12 4.26 -9.06
CA ILE A 37 -13.22 4.34 -7.90
C ILE A 37 -13.71 5.45 -6.99
N THR A 38 -14.27 5.07 -5.84
CA THR A 38 -14.63 6.02 -4.79
C THR A 38 -13.40 6.36 -3.96
N GLY A 39 -12.86 7.57 -4.11
CA GLY A 39 -11.75 8.10 -3.30
C GLY A 39 -10.52 8.53 -4.09
N ASP A 40 -9.50 9.07 -3.40
CA ASP A 40 -8.23 9.55 -3.98
C ASP A 40 -7.06 8.68 -3.52
N ILE A 41 -6.71 7.66 -4.29
CA ILE A 41 -5.66 6.68 -3.95
C ILE A 41 -4.29 7.35 -4.05
N VAL A 42 -4.04 8.06 -5.16
CA VAL A 42 -2.77 8.76 -5.38
C VAL A 42 -2.57 9.85 -4.33
N GLY A 43 -3.60 10.64 -4.04
CA GLY A 43 -3.54 11.66 -2.99
C GLY A 43 -3.30 11.07 -1.60
N ASN A 44 -3.94 9.95 -1.26
CA ASN A 44 -3.72 9.28 0.02
C ASN A 44 -2.28 8.75 0.14
N LEU A 45 -1.72 8.18 -0.94
CA LEU A 45 -0.32 7.75 -0.95
C LEU A 45 0.65 8.91 -0.76
N ILE A 46 0.43 10.02 -1.47
CA ILE A 46 1.26 11.23 -1.33
C ILE A 46 1.18 11.76 0.11
N ALA A 47 -0.01 11.81 0.71
CA ALA A 47 -0.18 12.28 2.08
C ALA A 47 0.59 11.42 3.10
N ILE A 48 0.57 10.09 2.95
CA ILE A 48 1.35 9.18 3.80
C ILE A 48 2.85 9.43 3.62
N ILE A 49 3.33 9.55 2.38
CA ILE A 49 4.74 9.81 2.08
C ILE A 49 5.19 11.15 2.69
N GLN A 50 4.36 12.19 2.59
CA GLN A 50 4.64 13.49 3.20
C GLN A 50 4.71 13.39 4.72
N GLN A 51 3.75 12.72 5.37
CA GLN A 51 3.79 12.50 6.83
C GLN A 51 5.06 11.77 7.28
N LEU A 52 5.53 10.80 6.50
CA LEU A 52 6.79 10.12 6.78
C LEU A 52 7.99 11.07 6.57
N GLY A 53 7.99 11.90 5.54
CA GLY A 53 9.05 12.89 5.31
C GLY A 53 9.13 13.95 6.40
N ASP A 54 7.99 14.49 6.83
CA ASP A 54 7.88 15.54 7.84
C ASP A 54 8.37 15.08 9.22
N GLY A 55 8.30 13.78 9.51
CA GLY A 55 8.83 13.17 10.73
C GLY A 55 10.35 13.08 10.81
N GLY A 56 11.09 13.43 9.74
CA GLY A 56 12.56 13.40 9.71
C GLY A 56 13.13 12.02 10.06
N LEU A 57 13.93 11.95 11.15
CA LEU A 57 14.54 10.69 11.61
C LEU A 57 13.50 9.62 11.99
N VAL A 58 12.39 10.02 12.60
CA VAL A 58 11.32 9.09 12.99
C VAL A 58 10.68 8.46 11.76
N GLY A 59 10.51 9.25 10.70
CA GLY A 59 10.03 8.77 9.41
C GLY A 59 10.94 7.73 8.77
N LEU A 60 12.25 7.97 8.79
CA LEU A 60 13.23 7.01 8.29
C LEU A 60 13.24 5.69 9.08
N ILE A 61 13.09 5.77 10.40
CA ILE A 61 12.96 4.58 11.26
C ILE A 61 11.69 3.80 10.89
N ALA A 62 10.55 4.49 10.71
CA ALA A 62 9.31 3.87 10.31
C ALA A 62 9.43 3.16 8.95
N ILE A 63 10.05 3.79 7.95
CA ILE A 63 10.33 3.17 6.64
C ILE A 63 11.23 1.93 6.81
N GLY A 64 12.28 2.02 7.62
CA GLY A 64 13.18 0.89 7.90
C GLY A 64 12.45 -0.31 8.49
N ILE A 65 11.56 -0.09 9.45
CA ILE A 65 10.72 -1.14 10.05
C ILE A 65 9.79 -1.76 9.01
N ILE A 66 9.13 -0.94 8.18
CA ILE A 66 8.23 -1.40 7.11
C ILE A 66 9.00 -2.31 6.13
N LEU A 67 10.16 -1.87 5.64
CA LEU A 67 10.98 -2.66 4.71
C LEU A 67 11.46 -3.97 5.34
N TRP A 68 11.87 -3.94 6.60
CA TRP A 68 12.28 -5.14 7.33
C TRP A 68 11.13 -6.15 7.47
N LEU A 69 9.91 -5.70 7.76
CA LEU A 69 8.73 -6.57 7.83
C LEU A 69 8.39 -7.22 6.49
N PHE A 70 8.54 -6.50 5.38
CA PHE A 70 8.30 -7.04 4.05
C PHE A 70 9.36 -8.07 3.64
N GLN A 71 10.64 -7.79 3.88
CA GLN A 71 11.72 -8.75 3.59
C GLN A 71 11.60 -10.04 4.41
N ARG A 72 11.15 -9.94 5.67
CA ARG A 72 10.91 -11.10 6.52
C ARG A 72 9.81 -12.03 5.99
N ARG A 73 8.81 -11.51 5.27
CA ARG A 73 7.79 -12.36 4.62
C ARG A 73 8.34 -13.14 3.42
N ALA A 74 9.27 -12.56 2.66
CA ALA A 74 9.87 -13.24 1.51
C ALA A 74 10.83 -14.38 1.90
N ALA A 75 11.31 -14.38 3.14
CA ALA A 75 12.24 -15.39 3.68
C ALA A 75 11.54 -16.58 4.38
N MET A 76 10.21 -16.64 4.38
CA MET A 76 9.43 -17.75 4.98
C MET A 76 8.60 -18.51 3.94
#